data_AF-A0A7X0IEE6-F1
#
_entry.id   AF-A0A7X0IEE6-F1
#
_cell.length_a   1.000
_cell.length_b   1.000
_cell.length_c   1.000
_cell.angle_alpha   90.00
_cell.angle_beta   90.00
_cell.angle_gamma   90.00
#
_symmetry.space_group_name_H-M   'P 1'
#
loop_
_entity.id
_entity.type
_entity.pdbx_description
1 polymer ?
#
loop_
_entity_poly.entity_id
_entity_poly.type
_entity_poly.pdbx_seq_one_letter_code
_entity_poly.pdbx_strand_id
1 'polypeptide(L)'
;MARAYRLAVPALFVTAVYAVVVVIAAVVALTTGDLLALSYLTLFTRVEQGIEATLANVGALIMAGALWAWALWQVLRGPATGPSAELDRAARRLRAALYVATATVLLTSFVPSWPWWTTVPHDLASCAVMVLFRPVLGRELGPAHQAWIGDVLAIGGYGGAAVMDILDAFGLRVPLEVSWIFALAGLIWLVLVLRAQWHDNRWQRATVLYGIAALVVPMVLVLIYPLLAIAAKVYIDATAATAALMFIWLARSAHELTSPAAPRTSTGMSRSSIESGDVPEVSQ
;
A
#
# COMPACT_ATOMS: atom_id res chain seq x y z
N MET A 1 2.41 20.97 -16.80
CA MET A 1 2.50 21.82 -15.60
C MET A 1 2.99 20.99 -14.43
N ALA A 2 4.16 21.33 -13.85
CA ALA A 2 4.69 20.62 -12.69
C ALA A 2 3.80 20.87 -11.46
N ARG A 3 3.29 19.81 -10.82
CA ARG A 3 2.54 19.93 -9.56
C ARG A 3 3.54 20.19 -8.44
N ALA A 4 3.37 21.30 -7.73
CA ALA A 4 4.12 21.54 -6.50
C ALA A 4 3.57 20.65 -5.37
N TYR A 5 4.46 20.21 -4.48
CA TYR A 5 4.12 19.42 -3.29
C TYR A 5 4.58 20.20 -2.06
N ARG A 6 3.68 20.39 -1.09
CA ARG A 6 3.95 21.26 0.08
C ARG A 6 5.12 20.75 0.93
N LEU A 7 5.28 19.43 1.01
CA LEU A 7 6.27 18.79 1.87
C LEU A 7 7.39 18.10 1.08
N ALA A 8 7.52 18.40 -0.22
CA ALA A 8 8.57 17.78 -1.04
C ALA A 8 9.98 18.05 -0.51
N VAL A 9 10.30 19.25 -0.05
CA VAL A 9 11.65 19.54 0.47
C VAL A 9 12.00 18.73 1.72
N PRO A 10 11.20 18.76 2.82
CA PRO A 10 11.51 17.96 4.00
C PRO A 10 11.45 16.45 3.72
N ALA A 11 10.53 16.00 2.87
CA ALA A 11 10.48 14.61 2.42
C ALA A 11 11.77 14.19 1.72
N LEU A 12 12.33 15.06 0.88
CA LEU A 12 13.53 14.78 0.09
C LEU A 12 14.71 14.63 1.03
N PHE A 13 14.80 15.52 2.03
CA PHE A 13 15.84 15.46 3.05
C PHE A 13 15.78 14.15 3.84
N VAL A 14 14.61 13.75 4.36
CA VAL A 14 14.46 12.51 5.11
C VAL A 14 14.80 11.28 4.27
N THR A 15 14.28 11.22 3.03
CA THR A 15 14.60 10.13 2.10
C THR A 15 16.08 10.09 1.74
N ALA A 16 16.72 11.24 1.50
CA ALA A 16 18.14 11.32 1.19
C ALA A 16 19.01 10.86 2.37
N VAL A 17 18.68 11.28 3.59
CA VAL A 17 19.36 10.82 4.81
C VAL A 17 19.23 9.30 4.95
N TYR A 18 18.03 8.74 4.79
CA TYR A 18 17.83 7.29 4.84
C TYR A 18 18.64 6.56 3.76
N ALA A 19 18.63 7.05 2.51
CA ALA A 19 19.39 6.46 1.42
C ALA A 19 20.91 6.49 1.67
N VAL A 20 21.44 7.59 2.22
CA VAL A 20 22.85 7.69 2.61
C VAL A 20 23.19 6.68 3.70
N VAL A 21 22.34 6.52 4.72
CA VAL A 21 22.53 5.52 5.78
C VAL A 21 22.56 4.09 5.21
N VAL A 22 21.68 3.77 4.26
CA VAL A 22 21.68 2.47 3.56
C VAL A 22 22.99 2.25 2.78
N VAL A 23 23.47 3.27 2.06
CA VAL A 23 24.75 3.17 1.32
C VAL A 23 25.93 2.96 2.27
N ILE A 24 25.98 3.70 3.38
CA ILE A 24 27.03 3.53 4.40
C ILE A 24 26.98 2.11 4.97
N ALA A 25 25.79 1.61 5.34
CA ALA A 25 25.62 0.26 5.85
C ALA A 25 26.04 -0.81 4.83
N ALA A 26 25.82 -0.58 3.53
CA ALA A 26 26.27 -1.47 2.47
C ALA A 26 27.80 -1.50 2.32
N VAL A 27 28.46 -0.34 2.40
CA VAL A 27 29.94 -0.28 2.39
C VAL A 27 30.52 -0.98 3.61
N VAL A 28 29.93 -0.78 4.79
CA VAL A 28 30.33 -1.48 6.02
C VAL A 28 30.14 -2.98 5.86
N ALA A 29 29.00 -3.44 5.32
CA ALA A 29 28.76 -4.85 5.09
C ALA A 29 29.78 -5.49 4.14
N LEU A 30 30.14 -4.81 3.06
CA LEU A 30 31.14 -5.30 2.09
C LEU A 30 32.56 -5.35 2.68
N THR A 31 32.89 -4.44 3.60
CA THR A 31 34.24 -4.35 4.19
C THR A 31 34.42 -5.26 5.40
N THR A 32 33.37 -5.45 6.19
CA THR A 32 33.41 -6.25 7.43
C THR A 32 32.90 -7.67 7.26
N GLY A 33 32.12 -7.94 6.20
CA GLY A 33 31.39 -9.18 6.03
C GLY A 33 30.09 -9.28 6.84
N ASP A 34 29.71 -8.24 7.60
CA ASP A 34 28.53 -8.23 8.46
C ASP A 34 27.31 -7.57 7.80
N LEU A 35 26.28 -8.37 7.50
CA LEU A 35 25.02 -7.92 6.91
C LEU A 35 24.00 -7.42 7.94
N LEU A 36 24.28 -7.51 9.24
CA LEU A 36 23.28 -7.27 10.28
C LEU A 36 22.73 -5.85 10.22
N ALA A 37 23.60 -4.84 10.12
CA ALA A 37 23.17 -3.45 10.07
C ALA A 37 22.36 -3.14 8.80
N LEU A 38 22.83 -3.63 7.65
CA LEU A 38 22.15 -3.41 6.37
C LEU A 38 20.80 -4.11 6.32
N SER A 39 20.71 -5.35 6.77
CA SER A 39 19.45 -6.11 6.81
C SER A 39 18.42 -5.51 7.75
N TYR A 40 18.85 -5.02 8.92
CA TYR A 40 17.96 -4.33 9.84
C TYR A 40 17.40 -3.04 9.23
N LEU A 41 18.20 -2.29 8.48
CA LEU A 41 17.79 -1.03 7.85
C LEU A 41 16.87 -1.21 6.64
N THR A 42 16.97 -2.33 5.92
CA THR A 42 16.28 -2.51 4.62
C THR A 42 15.16 -3.55 4.67
N LEU A 43 15.28 -4.56 5.53
CA LEU A 43 14.28 -5.62 5.70
C LEU A 43 13.55 -5.52 7.04
N PHE A 44 14.05 -4.72 7.99
CA PHE A 44 13.48 -4.60 9.33
C PHE A 44 13.41 -5.91 10.11
N THR A 45 14.25 -6.87 9.73
CA THR A 45 14.38 -8.15 10.40
C THR A 45 15.85 -8.48 10.59
N ARG A 46 16.14 -9.38 11.53
CA ARG A 46 17.49 -9.94 11.69
C ARG A 46 17.65 -11.07 10.68
N VAL A 47 18.65 -10.92 9.81
CA VAL A 47 19.09 -12.04 8.97
C VAL A 47 19.64 -13.16 9.85
N GLU A 48 19.32 -14.41 9.49
CA GLU A 48 19.82 -15.60 10.16
C GLU A 48 21.36 -15.64 10.16
N GLN A 49 21.95 -16.15 11.24
CA GLN A 49 23.40 -16.29 11.33
C GLN A 49 23.88 -17.27 10.23
N GLY A 50 24.86 -16.82 9.43
CA GLY A 50 25.47 -17.65 8.37
C GLY A 50 25.23 -17.17 6.93
N ILE A 51 24.49 -16.08 6.73
CA ILE A 51 24.39 -15.46 5.39
C ILE A 51 25.63 -14.61 5.12
N GLU A 52 26.40 -14.99 4.09
CA GLU A 52 27.60 -14.27 3.66
C GLU A 52 27.26 -12.94 2.98
N ALA A 53 28.08 -11.91 3.22
CA ALA A 53 28.02 -10.60 2.56
C ALA A 53 28.50 -10.65 1.10
N THR A 54 27.85 -11.48 0.29
CA THR A 54 28.09 -11.52 -1.15
C THR A 54 27.58 -10.24 -1.82
N LEU A 55 28.16 -9.88 -2.97
CA LEU A 55 27.66 -8.76 -3.79
C LEU A 55 26.18 -8.91 -4.15
N ALA A 56 25.70 -10.15 -4.34
CA ALA A 56 24.31 -10.44 -4.62
C ALA A 56 23.40 -10.13 -3.42
N ASN A 57 23.79 -10.54 -2.22
CA ASN A 57 23.05 -10.23 -0.98
C ASN A 57 23.04 -8.73 -0.69
N VAL A 58 24.19 -8.07 -0.76
CA VAL A 58 24.28 -6.62 -0.56
C VAL A 58 23.44 -5.88 -1.62
N GLY A 59 23.51 -6.30 -2.88
CA GLY A 59 22.69 -5.75 -3.96
C GLY A 59 21.18 -5.90 -3.72
N ALA A 60 20.72 -7.08 -3.32
CA ALA A 60 19.31 -7.33 -2.99
C ALA A 60 18.84 -6.45 -1.82
N LEU A 61 19.66 -6.30 -0.78
CA LEU A 61 19.35 -5.43 0.36
C LEU A 61 19.34 -3.95 -0.03
N ILE A 62 20.26 -3.49 -0.88
CA ILE A 62 20.23 -2.12 -1.41
C ILE A 62 18.94 -1.89 -2.19
N MET A 63 18.50 -2.84 -3.00
CA MET A 63 17.24 -2.72 -3.75
C MET A 63 16.02 -2.64 -2.82
N ALA A 64 16.00 -3.45 -1.75
CA ALA A 64 14.96 -3.36 -0.71
C ALA A 64 15.00 -1.99 0.00
N GLY A 65 16.18 -1.50 0.35
CA GLY A 65 16.38 -0.16 0.91
C GLY A 65 15.94 0.94 -0.05
N ALA A 66 16.24 0.84 -1.33
CA ALA A 66 15.80 1.80 -2.35
C ALA A 66 14.27 1.83 -2.47
N LEU A 67 13.61 0.66 -2.39
CA LEU A 67 12.16 0.56 -2.36
C LEU A 67 11.57 1.29 -1.14
N TRP A 68 12.15 1.12 0.05
CA TRP A 68 11.74 1.82 1.27
C TRP A 68 12.04 3.33 1.23
N ALA A 69 13.18 3.73 0.69
CA ALA A 69 13.53 5.14 0.48
C ALA A 69 12.49 5.82 -0.41
N TRP A 70 12.13 5.14 -1.51
CA TRP A 70 11.08 5.59 -2.41
C TRP A 70 9.71 5.60 -1.74
N ALA A 71 9.40 4.60 -0.89
CA ALA A 71 8.16 4.56 -0.13
C ALA A 71 8.05 5.76 0.81
N LEU A 72 9.09 6.06 1.60
CA LEU A 72 9.20 7.24 2.45
C LEU A 72 8.97 8.53 1.66
N TRP A 73 9.59 8.65 0.48
CA TRP A 73 9.38 9.80 -0.40
C TRP A 73 7.92 9.97 -0.82
N GLN A 74 7.26 8.89 -1.24
CA GLN A 74 5.86 8.92 -1.66
C GLN A 74 4.90 9.33 -0.54
N VAL A 75 5.20 8.93 0.70
CA VAL A 75 4.40 9.23 1.89
C VAL A 75 4.65 10.65 2.39
N LEU A 76 5.92 11.05 2.52
CA LEU A 76 6.28 12.33 3.15
C LEU A 76 6.04 13.55 2.24
N ARG A 77 6.07 13.39 0.90
CA ARG A 77 5.86 14.52 -0.03
C ARG A 77 4.50 15.20 0.14
N GLY A 78 3.53 14.51 0.75
CA GLY A 78 2.18 15.00 1.02
C GLY A 78 1.28 15.08 -0.21
N PRO A 79 0.05 15.60 -0.05
CA PRO A 79 -0.89 15.84 -1.14
C PRO A 79 -0.35 16.85 -2.15
N ALA A 80 -0.73 16.70 -3.42
CA ALA A 80 -0.41 17.69 -4.45
C ALA A 80 -1.12 19.02 -4.15
N THR A 81 -0.45 20.15 -4.39
CA THR A 81 -1.10 21.47 -4.25
C THR A 81 -2.19 21.63 -5.31
N GLY A 82 -3.42 21.88 -4.87
CA GLY A 82 -4.56 22.18 -5.74
C GLY A 82 -5.77 22.62 -4.93
N PRO A 83 -6.84 23.09 -5.59
CA PRO A 83 -8.12 23.37 -4.94
C PRO A 83 -8.57 22.12 -4.20
N SER A 84 -8.72 22.21 -2.87
CA SER A 84 -9.23 21.10 -2.08
C SER A 84 -10.69 20.92 -2.44
N ALA A 85 -11.08 19.72 -2.86
CA ALA A 85 -12.49 19.38 -2.88
C ALA A 85 -13.04 19.47 -1.45
N GLU A 86 -14.29 19.90 -1.30
CA GLU A 86 -14.99 19.76 -0.04
C GLU A 86 -15.14 18.27 0.27
N LEU A 87 -14.34 17.79 1.23
CA LEU A 87 -14.42 16.40 1.67
C LEU A 87 -15.65 16.21 2.55
N ASP A 88 -16.53 15.30 2.14
CA ASP A 88 -17.56 14.76 3.02
C ASP A 88 -16.95 14.16 4.30
N ARG A 89 -17.75 14.12 5.38
CA ARG A 89 -17.35 13.62 6.69
C ARG A 89 -16.81 12.19 6.63
N ALA A 90 -17.41 11.33 5.80
CA ALA A 90 -16.93 9.96 5.60
C ALA A 90 -15.53 9.92 4.97
N ALA A 91 -15.30 10.71 3.91
CA ALA A 91 -13.99 10.79 3.25
C ALA A 91 -12.91 11.37 4.18
N ARG A 92 -13.26 12.36 5.03
CA ARG A 92 -12.33 12.87 6.07
C ARG A 92 -11.94 11.78 7.08
N ARG A 93 -12.90 10.98 7.54
CA ARG A 93 -12.63 9.86 8.47
C ARG A 93 -11.77 8.79 7.81
N LEU A 94 -12.09 8.39 6.58
CA LEU A 94 -11.29 7.41 5.84
C LEU A 94 -9.85 7.91 5.64
N ARG A 95 -9.68 9.18 5.28
CA ARG A 95 -8.36 9.78 5.13
C ARG A 95 -7.56 9.74 6.43
N ALA A 96 -8.19 10.07 7.57
CA ALA A 96 -7.53 9.96 8.86
C ALA A 96 -7.14 8.51 9.18
N ALA A 97 -8.04 7.55 8.95
CA ALA A 97 -7.76 6.13 9.16
C ALA A 97 -6.61 5.63 8.28
N LEU A 98 -6.55 6.04 7.01
CA LEU A 98 -5.44 5.70 6.11
C LEU A 98 -4.12 6.26 6.61
N TYR A 99 -4.07 7.50 7.09
CA TYR A 99 -2.84 8.04 7.69
C TYR A 99 -2.43 7.33 8.97
N VAL A 100 -3.40 6.98 9.83
CA VAL A 100 -3.12 6.20 11.03
C VAL A 100 -2.58 4.81 10.65
N ALA A 101 -3.19 4.13 9.68
CA ALA A 101 -2.72 2.84 9.17
C ALA A 101 -1.32 2.95 8.54
N THR A 102 -1.06 4.00 7.76
CA THR A 102 0.28 4.32 7.24
C THR A 102 1.28 4.49 8.39
N ALA A 103 0.94 5.26 9.43
CA ALA A 103 1.81 5.49 10.57
C ALA A 103 2.06 4.21 11.38
N THR A 104 1.05 3.36 11.56
CA THR A 104 1.22 2.08 12.28
C THR A 104 2.06 1.09 11.49
N VAL A 105 1.89 0.98 10.16
CA VAL A 105 2.79 0.17 9.30
C VAL A 105 4.23 0.63 9.43
N LEU A 106 4.45 1.95 9.42
CA LEU A 106 5.79 2.52 9.59
C LEU A 106 6.37 2.12 10.95
N LEU A 107 5.58 2.34 12.00
CA LEU A 107 6.01 2.11 13.38
C LEU A 107 6.32 0.64 13.65
N THR A 108 5.48 -0.29 13.19
CA THR A 108 5.72 -1.73 13.35
C THR A 108 6.90 -2.22 12.53
N SER A 109 7.15 -1.61 11.36
CA SER A 109 8.33 -1.91 10.56
C SER A 109 9.61 -1.42 11.24
N PHE A 110 9.65 -0.19 11.76
CA PHE A 110 10.89 0.37 12.34
C PHE A 110 11.28 -0.21 13.69
N VAL A 111 10.34 -0.82 14.43
CA VAL A 111 10.63 -1.37 15.74
C VAL A 111 10.16 -2.83 15.85
N PRO A 112 10.82 -3.77 15.15
CA PRO A 112 10.42 -5.17 15.09
C PRO A 112 10.51 -5.89 16.45
N SER A 113 11.25 -5.34 17.42
CA SER A 113 11.36 -5.89 18.77
C SER A 113 10.27 -5.37 19.73
N TRP A 114 9.27 -4.67 19.21
CA TRP A 114 8.18 -4.17 20.03
C TRP A 114 7.30 -5.31 20.56
N PRO A 115 6.67 -5.13 21.73
CA PRO A 115 5.77 -6.13 22.25
C PRO A 115 4.59 -6.36 21.29
N TRP A 116 4.02 -7.57 21.35
CA TRP A 116 2.87 -7.99 20.54
C TRP A 116 1.70 -6.98 20.56
N TRP A 117 1.48 -6.26 21.66
CA TRP A 117 0.36 -5.30 21.76
C TRP A 117 0.47 -4.14 20.75
N THR A 118 1.60 -3.95 20.09
CA THR A 118 1.79 -2.92 19.07
C THR A 118 1.25 -3.30 17.69
N THR A 119 0.97 -4.59 17.43
CA THR A 119 0.24 -5.02 16.23
C THR A 119 -1.25 -4.67 16.35
N VAL A 120 -1.80 -4.64 17.57
CA VAL A 120 -3.21 -4.29 17.82
C VAL A 120 -3.61 -2.92 17.24
N PRO A 121 -2.87 -1.81 17.47
CA PRO A 121 -3.14 -0.54 16.79
C PRO A 121 -3.08 -0.63 15.26
N HIS A 122 -2.17 -1.43 14.71
CA HIS A 122 -2.07 -1.64 13.28
C HIS A 122 -3.33 -2.32 12.73
N ASP A 123 -3.77 -3.41 13.37
CA ASP A 123 -4.95 -4.14 12.93
C ASP A 123 -6.24 -3.35 13.11
N LEU A 124 -6.36 -2.61 14.21
CA LEU A 124 -7.49 -1.70 14.45
C LEU A 124 -7.54 -0.58 13.40
N ALA A 125 -6.38 -0.01 13.04
CA ALA A 125 -6.30 1.00 11.99
C ALA A 125 -6.69 0.42 10.62
N SER A 126 -6.19 -0.77 10.30
CA SER A 126 -6.56 -1.50 9.08
C SER A 126 -8.06 -1.81 9.06
N CYS A 127 -8.62 -2.36 10.14
CA CYS A 127 -10.07 -2.59 10.27
C CYS A 127 -10.88 -1.30 10.08
N ALA A 128 -10.43 -0.19 10.67
CA ALA A 128 -11.07 1.11 10.49
C ALA A 128 -11.04 1.59 9.03
N VAL A 129 -9.89 1.43 8.34
CA VAL A 129 -9.78 1.70 6.90
C VAL A 129 -10.80 0.87 6.14
N MET A 130 -10.92 -0.42 6.46
CA MET A 130 -11.83 -1.32 5.77
C MET A 130 -13.30 -0.93 5.92
N VAL A 131 -13.75 -0.66 7.15
CA VAL A 131 -15.13 -0.24 7.43
C VAL A 131 -15.42 1.14 6.81
N LEU A 132 -14.45 2.06 6.82
CA LEU A 132 -14.63 3.41 6.30
C LEU A 132 -14.53 3.50 4.77
N PHE A 133 -14.00 2.48 4.10
CA PHE A 133 -14.04 2.40 2.63
C PHE A 133 -15.47 2.23 2.11
N ARG A 134 -16.34 1.55 2.86
CA ARG A 134 -17.74 1.31 2.50
C ARG A 134 -18.52 2.58 2.16
N PRO A 135 -18.66 3.59 3.06
CA PRO A 135 -19.43 4.80 2.74
C PRO A 135 -18.84 5.61 1.60
N VAL A 136 -17.53 5.50 1.35
CA VAL A 136 -16.85 6.24 0.28
C VAL A 136 -17.05 5.56 -1.08
N LEU A 137 -17.03 4.23 -1.13
CA LEU A 137 -17.19 3.43 -2.35
C LEU A 137 -18.65 2.99 -2.62
N GLY A 138 -19.55 3.18 -1.65
CA GLY A 138 -20.89 2.59 -1.63
C GLY A 138 -21.81 2.98 -2.79
N ARG A 139 -21.49 4.02 -3.56
CA ARG A 139 -22.23 4.37 -4.79
C ARG A 139 -21.93 3.44 -5.97
N GLU A 140 -20.76 2.83 -6.00
CA GLU A 140 -20.31 1.96 -7.10
C GLU A 140 -20.40 0.46 -6.72
N LEU A 141 -20.49 0.13 -5.42
CA LEU A 141 -20.46 -1.24 -4.89
C LEU A 141 -21.80 -2.01 -4.95
N GLY A 142 -22.77 -1.57 -5.74
CA GLY A 142 -24.00 -2.33 -5.99
C GLY A 142 -24.92 -2.51 -4.76
N PRO A 143 -25.89 -3.46 -4.82
CA PRO A 143 -26.92 -3.63 -3.81
C PRO A 143 -26.36 -3.95 -2.41
N ALA A 144 -27.15 -3.64 -1.36
CA ALA A 144 -26.79 -3.75 0.06
C ALA A 144 -26.13 -5.08 0.49
N HIS A 145 -26.36 -6.18 -0.24
CA HIS A 145 -25.74 -7.48 0.03
C HIS A 145 -24.21 -7.49 -0.18
N GLN A 146 -23.69 -6.81 -1.21
CA GLN A 146 -22.24 -6.70 -1.43
C GLN A 146 -21.54 -5.92 -0.33
N ALA A 147 -22.23 -4.94 0.26
CA ALA A 147 -21.69 -4.16 1.37
C ALA A 147 -21.52 -5.03 2.64
N TRP A 148 -22.45 -5.94 2.91
CA TRP A 148 -22.36 -6.84 4.07
C TRP A 148 -21.22 -7.85 3.93
N ILE A 149 -21.05 -8.44 2.73
CA ILE A 149 -19.92 -9.34 2.45
C ILE A 149 -18.59 -8.63 2.67
N GLY A 150 -18.48 -7.37 2.24
CA GLY A 150 -17.29 -6.55 2.48
C GLY A 150 -16.97 -6.37 3.96
N ASP A 151 -17.98 -6.09 4.80
CA ASP A 151 -17.79 -5.90 6.24
C ASP A 151 -17.37 -7.20 6.95
N VAL A 152 -17.98 -8.33 6.58
CA VAL A 152 -17.63 -9.65 7.15
C VAL A 152 -16.21 -10.04 6.75
N LEU A 153 -15.83 -9.83 5.49
CA LEU A 153 -14.46 -10.11 5.02
C LEU A 153 -13.44 -9.18 5.66
N ALA A 154 -13.81 -7.91 5.91
CA ALA A 154 -12.95 -6.94 6.57
C ALA A 154 -12.64 -7.35 8.01
N ILE A 155 -13.70 -7.60 8.79
CA ILE A 155 -13.59 -8.02 10.19
C ILE A 155 -12.92 -9.40 10.26
N GLY A 156 -13.27 -10.32 9.37
CA GLY A 156 -12.65 -11.64 9.28
C GLY A 156 -11.16 -11.56 8.96
N GLY A 157 -10.75 -10.72 8.01
CA GLY A 157 -9.36 -10.63 7.58
C GLY A 157 -8.44 -10.06 8.67
N TYR A 158 -8.53 -8.76 8.94
CA TYR A 158 -7.61 -8.09 9.87
C TYR A 158 -8.05 -8.24 11.33
N GLY A 159 -9.35 -8.30 11.61
CA GLY A 159 -9.82 -8.60 12.95
C GLY A 159 -9.47 -10.04 13.36
N GLY A 160 -9.52 -10.98 12.40
CA GLY A 160 -9.01 -12.34 12.60
C GLY A 160 -7.50 -12.38 12.86
N ALA A 161 -6.71 -11.64 12.09
CA ALA A 161 -5.27 -11.51 12.33
C ALA A 161 -4.94 -10.97 13.74
N ALA A 162 -5.62 -9.89 14.17
CA ALA A 162 -5.45 -9.33 15.51
C ALA A 162 -5.77 -10.35 16.62
N VAL A 163 -6.85 -11.13 16.44
CA VAL A 163 -7.23 -12.19 17.38
C VAL A 163 -6.16 -13.27 17.41
N MET A 164 -5.58 -13.65 16.27
CA MET A 164 -4.50 -14.63 16.24
C MET A 164 -3.25 -14.13 16.96
N ASP A 165 -2.84 -12.88 16.73
CA ASP A 165 -1.69 -12.27 17.40
C ASP A 165 -1.89 -12.24 18.92
N ILE A 166 -3.09 -11.89 19.39
CA ILE A 166 -3.45 -11.91 20.81
C ILE A 166 -3.36 -13.34 21.36
N LEU A 167 -3.96 -14.32 20.68
CA LEU A 167 -3.96 -15.71 21.12
C LEU A 167 -2.54 -16.29 21.18
N ASP A 168 -1.71 -16.03 20.16
CA ASP A 168 -0.31 -16.46 20.12
C ASP A 168 0.51 -15.84 21.27
N ALA A 169 0.28 -14.56 21.57
CA ALA A 169 0.90 -13.90 22.72
C ALA A 169 0.54 -14.54 24.08
N PHE A 170 -0.63 -15.19 24.18
CA PHE A 170 -1.05 -15.97 25.35
C PHE A 170 -0.65 -17.46 25.26
N GLY A 171 0.12 -17.86 24.25
CA GLY A 171 0.57 -19.24 24.03
C GLY A 171 -0.53 -20.17 23.49
N LEU A 172 -1.64 -19.61 23.00
CA LEU A 172 -2.74 -20.36 22.41
C LEU A 172 -2.51 -20.47 20.90
N ARG A 173 -2.03 -21.64 20.48
CA ARG A 173 -1.79 -21.91 19.06
C ARG A 173 -3.11 -22.00 18.30
N VAL A 174 -3.27 -21.12 17.32
CA VAL A 174 -4.39 -21.18 16.37
C VAL A 174 -4.04 -22.17 15.26
N PRO A 175 -4.96 -23.05 14.84
CA PRO A 175 -4.71 -23.95 13.72
C PRO A 175 -4.36 -23.18 12.44
N LEU A 176 -3.42 -23.69 11.66
CA LEU A 176 -2.94 -23.06 10.44
C LEU A 176 -4.09 -22.80 9.44
N GLU A 177 -5.07 -23.69 9.41
CA GLU A 177 -6.27 -23.59 8.56
C GLU A 177 -7.07 -22.32 8.83
N VAL A 178 -7.17 -21.91 10.10
CA VAL A 178 -7.89 -20.69 10.49
C VAL A 178 -7.13 -19.45 10.00
N SER A 179 -5.79 -19.46 10.07
CA SER A 179 -4.97 -18.37 9.54
C SER A 179 -5.16 -18.17 8.04
N TRP A 180 -5.29 -19.26 7.28
CA TRP A 180 -5.55 -19.21 5.84
C TRP A 180 -6.92 -18.60 5.52
N ILE A 181 -7.94 -18.88 6.33
CA ILE A 181 -9.28 -18.29 6.15
C ILE A 181 -9.21 -16.77 6.31
N PHE A 182 -8.53 -16.27 7.34
CA PHE A 182 -8.36 -14.83 7.56
C PHE A 182 -7.50 -14.17 6.48
N ALA A 183 -6.40 -14.80 6.08
CA ALA A 183 -5.57 -14.32 4.98
C ALA A 183 -6.37 -14.22 3.67
N LEU A 184 -7.17 -15.25 3.35
CA LEU A 184 -8.03 -15.26 2.16
C LEU A 184 -9.14 -14.19 2.25
N ALA A 185 -9.72 -13.98 3.43
CA ALA A 185 -10.73 -12.94 3.63
C ALA A 185 -10.12 -11.53 3.40
N GLY A 186 -8.94 -11.26 3.96
CA GLY A 186 -8.20 -10.02 3.74
C GLY A 186 -7.81 -9.82 2.27
N LEU A 187 -7.42 -10.89 1.58
CA LEU A 187 -7.11 -10.89 0.15
C LEU A 187 -8.34 -10.52 -0.71
N ILE A 188 -9.47 -11.19 -0.50
CA ILE A 188 -10.71 -10.92 -1.23
C ILE A 188 -11.14 -9.46 -1.00
N TRP A 189 -11.08 -8.99 0.26
CA TRP A 189 -11.39 -7.60 0.56
C TRP A 189 -10.48 -6.62 -0.19
N LEU A 190 -9.16 -6.86 -0.21
CA LEU A 190 -8.22 -5.95 -0.88
C LEU A 190 -8.51 -5.90 -2.38
N VAL A 191 -8.80 -7.04 -3.02
CA VAL A 191 -9.20 -7.10 -4.43
C VAL A 191 -10.46 -6.27 -4.70
N LEU A 192 -11.47 -6.37 -3.83
CA LEU A 192 -12.71 -5.59 -3.96
C LEU A 192 -12.45 -4.09 -3.84
N VAL A 193 -11.60 -3.67 -2.91
CA VAL A 193 -11.21 -2.26 -2.76
C VAL A 193 -10.44 -1.76 -3.97
N LEU A 194 -9.45 -2.52 -4.47
CA LEU A 194 -8.69 -2.14 -5.65
C LEU A 194 -9.58 -2.03 -6.89
N ARG A 195 -10.52 -2.95 -7.05
CA ARG A 195 -11.52 -2.89 -8.13
C ARG A 195 -12.40 -1.64 -8.00
N ALA A 196 -12.86 -1.33 -6.80
CA ALA A 196 -13.69 -0.15 -6.58
C ALA A 196 -12.90 1.16 -6.79
N GLN A 197 -11.66 1.24 -6.32
CA GLN A 197 -10.75 2.35 -6.61
C GLN A 197 -10.44 2.50 -8.11
N TRP A 198 -10.36 1.39 -8.84
CA TRP A 198 -10.14 1.41 -10.29
C TRP A 198 -11.28 2.05 -11.06
N HIS A 199 -12.52 1.85 -10.61
CA HIS A 199 -13.72 2.40 -11.26
C HIS A 199 -14.06 3.83 -10.84
N ASP A 200 -13.58 4.29 -9.68
CA ASP A 200 -13.80 5.65 -9.23
C ASP A 200 -12.67 6.58 -9.70
N ASN A 201 -13.05 7.56 -10.50
CA ASN A 201 -12.16 8.55 -11.12
C ASN A 201 -11.45 9.48 -10.13
N ARG A 202 -11.73 9.39 -8.83
CA ARG A 202 -10.98 10.11 -7.78
C ARG A 202 -9.56 9.56 -7.60
N TRP A 203 -9.38 8.25 -7.77
CA TRP A 203 -8.07 7.60 -7.59
C TRP A 203 -7.30 7.56 -8.90
N GLN A 204 -6.00 7.80 -8.82
CA GLN A 204 -5.13 7.63 -9.97
C GLN A 204 -4.87 6.14 -10.18
N ARG A 205 -4.83 5.73 -11.45
CA ARG A 205 -4.49 4.34 -11.82
C ARG A 205 -3.16 3.88 -11.21
N ALA A 206 -2.19 4.79 -11.08
CA ALA A 206 -0.91 4.51 -10.43
C ALA A 206 -1.08 4.04 -8.98
N THR A 207 -2.00 4.64 -8.21
CA THR A 207 -2.27 4.22 -6.82
C THR A 207 -2.86 2.82 -6.78
N VAL A 208 -3.84 2.53 -7.64
CA VAL A 208 -4.41 1.17 -7.72
C VAL A 208 -3.34 0.14 -8.14
N LEU A 209 -2.47 0.49 -9.10
CA LEU A 209 -1.36 -0.37 -9.50
C LEU A 209 -0.39 -0.66 -8.34
N TYR A 210 -0.14 0.29 -7.43
CA TYR A 210 0.67 -0.01 -6.24
C TYR A 210 -0.01 -0.96 -5.29
N GLY A 211 -1.33 -0.86 -5.13
CA GLY A 211 -2.09 -1.83 -4.33
C GLY A 211 -2.09 -3.23 -4.97
N ILE A 212 -2.23 -3.31 -6.31
CA ILE A 212 -2.08 -4.58 -7.04
C ILE A 212 -0.66 -5.11 -6.89
N ALA A 213 0.36 -4.25 -6.99
CA ALA A 213 1.75 -4.65 -6.80
C ALA A 213 2.00 -5.19 -5.38
N ALA A 214 1.44 -4.54 -4.35
CA ALA A 214 1.50 -5.02 -2.98
C ALA A 214 0.90 -6.42 -2.81
N LEU A 215 -0.03 -6.81 -3.68
CA LEU A 215 -0.64 -8.14 -3.70
C LEU A 215 0.19 -9.18 -4.47
N VAL A 216 0.65 -8.80 -5.66
CA VAL A 216 1.27 -9.73 -6.62
C VAL A 216 2.75 -9.95 -6.32
N VAL A 217 3.49 -8.89 -5.96
CA VAL A 217 4.93 -8.96 -5.70
C VAL A 217 5.30 -9.98 -4.63
N PRO A 218 4.66 -10.05 -3.43
CA PRO A 218 4.99 -11.10 -2.46
C PRO A 218 4.81 -12.50 -3.01
N MET A 219 3.73 -12.75 -3.76
CA MET A 219 3.44 -14.07 -4.32
C MET A 219 4.51 -14.48 -5.35
N VAL A 220 4.93 -13.53 -6.19
CA VAL A 220 6.03 -13.74 -7.14
C VAL A 220 7.33 -13.98 -6.39
N LEU A 221 7.64 -13.20 -5.36
CA LEU A 221 8.84 -13.35 -4.54
C LEU A 221 8.89 -14.71 -3.84
N VAL A 222 7.79 -15.17 -3.24
CA VAL A 222 7.67 -16.50 -2.63
C VAL A 222 7.91 -17.61 -3.66
N LEU A 223 7.39 -17.46 -4.89
CA LEU A 223 7.56 -18.46 -5.94
C LEU A 223 8.99 -18.53 -6.46
N ILE A 224 9.70 -17.41 -6.58
CA ILE A 224 11.09 -17.36 -7.07
C ILE A 224 12.12 -17.55 -5.96
N TYR A 225 11.73 -17.39 -4.69
CA TYR A 225 12.65 -17.47 -3.54
C TYR A 225 13.46 -18.77 -3.51
N PRO A 226 12.90 -19.98 -3.71
CA PRO A 226 13.69 -21.21 -3.72
C PRO A 226 14.77 -21.20 -4.81
N LEU A 227 14.46 -20.67 -5.99
CA LEU A 227 15.42 -20.55 -7.09
C LEU A 227 16.57 -19.60 -6.72
N LEU A 228 16.25 -18.44 -6.13
CA LEU A 228 17.25 -17.45 -5.70
C LEU A 228 18.10 -17.94 -4.54
N ALA A 229 17.50 -18.63 -3.57
CA ALA A 229 18.18 -19.21 -2.43
C ALA A 229 19.16 -20.31 -2.86
N ILE A 230 18.74 -21.21 -3.77
CA ILE A 230 19.58 -22.33 -4.23
C ILE A 230 20.66 -21.85 -5.21
N ALA A 231 20.30 -21.05 -6.22
CA ALA A 231 21.21 -20.71 -7.30
C ALA A 231 22.16 -19.54 -6.95
N ALA A 232 21.69 -18.58 -6.17
CA ALA A 232 22.41 -17.33 -5.92
C ALA A 232 22.69 -17.07 -4.43
N LYS A 233 22.20 -17.94 -3.51
CA LYS A 233 22.27 -17.76 -2.06
C LYS A 233 21.77 -16.38 -1.62
N VAL A 234 20.77 -15.85 -2.35
CA VAL A 234 20.24 -14.51 -2.11
C VAL A 234 19.14 -14.57 -1.06
N TYR A 235 19.33 -13.80 0.01
CA TYR A 235 18.28 -13.58 0.99
C TYR A 235 17.35 -12.46 0.54
N ILE A 236 16.07 -12.78 0.36
CA ILE A 236 15.01 -11.81 0.06
C ILE A 236 13.87 -12.00 1.04
N ASP A 237 13.46 -10.92 1.69
CA ASP A 237 12.25 -10.89 2.50
C ASP A 237 11.09 -10.29 1.70
N ALA A 238 10.16 -11.14 1.28
CA ALA A 238 8.95 -10.74 0.57
C ALA A 238 8.06 -9.82 1.42
N THR A 239 8.13 -9.93 2.75
CA THR A 239 7.32 -9.13 3.67
C THR A 239 7.74 -7.67 3.64
N ALA A 240 9.04 -7.38 3.59
CA ALA A 240 9.57 -6.02 3.51
C ALA A 240 9.11 -5.29 2.23
N ALA A 241 9.15 -5.98 1.09
CA ALA A 241 8.66 -5.42 -0.18
C ALA A 241 7.15 -5.15 -0.16
N THR A 242 6.39 -6.08 0.42
CA THR A 242 4.94 -5.97 0.60
C THR A 242 4.58 -4.78 1.49
N ALA A 243 5.26 -4.67 2.64
CA ALA A 243 5.08 -3.57 3.58
C ALA A 243 5.36 -2.22 2.93
N ALA A 244 6.45 -2.08 2.17
CA ALA A 244 6.77 -0.84 1.45
C ALA A 244 5.70 -0.47 0.41
N LEU A 245 5.23 -1.43 -0.39
CA LEU A 245 4.19 -1.20 -1.41
C LEU A 245 2.83 -0.89 -0.78
N MET A 246 2.46 -1.59 0.28
CA MET A 246 1.25 -1.33 1.05
C MET A 246 1.30 0.05 1.70
N PHE A 247 2.45 0.44 2.26
CA PHE A 247 2.69 1.75 2.82
C PHE A 247 2.51 2.87 1.79
N ILE A 248 3.03 2.68 0.57
CA ILE A 248 2.81 3.60 -0.57
C ILE A 248 1.33 3.67 -0.93
N TRP A 249 0.67 2.51 -1.08
CA TRP A 249 -0.74 2.45 -1.47
C TRP A 249 -1.65 3.17 -0.46
N LEU A 250 -1.44 2.95 0.84
CA LEU A 250 -2.20 3.60 1.91
C LEU A 250 -2.03 5.12 1.88
N ALA A 251 -0.78 5.59 1.86
CA ALA A 251 -0.48 7.01 1.88
C ALA A 251 -0.98 7.73 0.62
N ARG A 252 -0.80 7.11 -0.55
CA ARG A 252 -1.31 7.69 -1.81
C ARG A 252 -2.83 7.69 -1.86
N SER A 253 -3.49 6.64 -1.37
CA SER A 253 -4.95 6.63 -1.22
C SER A 253 -5.42 7.78 -0.32
N ALA A 254 -4.70 8.07 0.77
CA ALA A 254 -4.99 9.20 1.66
C ALA A 254 -4.78 10.56 0.97
N HIS A 255 -3.74 10.69 0.15
CA HIS A 255 -3.44 11.90 -0.62
C HIS A 255 -4.44 12.16 -1.73
N GLU A 256 -4.92 11.12 -2.40
CA GLU A 256 -5.80 11.27 -3.56
C GLU A 256 -7.25 11.53 -3.17
N LEU A 257 -7.67 11.18 -1.94
CA LEU A 257 -9.00 11.49 -1.39
C LEU A 257 -9.35 12.99 -1.39
N THR A 258 -8.37 13.90 -1.39
CA THR A 258 -8.60 15.36 -1.50
C THR A 258 -8.84 15.86 -2.92
N SER A 259 -8.53 15.01 -3.91
CA SER A 259 -8.60 15.42 -5.31
C SER A 259 -10.07 15.52 -5.72
N PRO A 260 -10.48 16.61 -6.40
CA PRO A 260 -11.80 16.64 -7.00
C PRO A 260 -11.94 15.47 -7.97
N ALA A 261 -13.11 14.83 -7.98
CA ALA A 261 -13.42 13.84 -8.99
C ALA A 261 -13.25 14.49 -10.37
N ALA A 262 -12.47 13.86 -11.25
CA ALA A 262 -12.36 14.34 -12.61
C ALA A 262 -13.78 14.43 -13.19
N PRO A 263 -14.17 15.56 -13.83
CA PRO A 263 -15.42 15.63 -14.55
C PRO A 263 -15.47 14.40 -15.46
N ARG A 264 -16.52 13.58 -15.35
CA ARG A 264 -16.77 12.56 -16.36
C ARG A 264 -16.87 13.36 -17.65
N THR A 265 -15.86 13.27 -18.50
CA THR A 265 -15.90 13.86 -19.84
C THR A 265 -17.12 13.22 -20.43
N SER A 266 -18.24 13.96 -20.44
CA SER A 266 -19.41 13.52 -21.13
C SER A 266 -18.99 13.60 -22.57
N THR A 267 -18.43 12.50 -23.07
CA THR A 267 -18.38 12.18 -24.48
C THR A 267 -19.82 11.91 -24.94
N GLY A 268 -20.76 12.78 -24.53
CA GLY A 268 -21.89 13.21 -25.31
C GLY A 268 -21.29 13.91 -26.51
N MET A 269 -20.83 13.06 -27.42
CA MET A 269 -20.97 13.22 -28.85
C MET A 269 -22.18 14.12 -29.07
N SER A 270 -21.91 15.39 -29.36
CA SER A 270 -22.87 16.37 -29.84
C SER A 270 -23.37 15.86 -31.19
N ARG A 271 -24.19 14.81 -31.15
CA ARG A 271 -24.82 14.17 -32.31
C ARG A 271 -26.01 15.00 -32.79
N SER A 272 -26.26 16.15 -32.16
CA SER A 272 -27.30 17.10 -32.56
C SER A 272 -26.86 18.11 -33.63
N SER A 273 -25.61 18.05 -34.13
CA SER A 273 -25.15 18.98 -35.19
C SER A 273 -25.12 18.38 -36.59
N ILE A 274 -25.58 17.13 -36.79
CA ILE A 274 -25.67 16.51 -38.13
C ILE A 274 -27.13 16.44 -38.64
N GLU A 275 -28.13 16.69 -37.80
CA GLU A 275 -29.54 16.61 -38.18
C GLU A 275 -30.21 17.98 -38.44
N SER A 276 -29.41 19.02 -38.71
CA SER A 276 -29.89 20.29 -39.28
C SER A 276 -29.43 20.39 -40.73
N GLY A 277 -29.77 19.37 -41.53
CA GLY A 277 -29.76 19.49 -42.98
C GLY A 277 -30.96 20.33 -43.41
N ASP A 278 -30.73 21.64 -43.58
CA ASP A 278 -31.61 22.52 -44.34
C ASP A 278 -31.90 21.88 -45.70
N VAL A 279 -33.16 21.49 -45.91
CA VAL A 279 -33.69 21.13 -47.22
C VAL A 279 -34.13 22.45 -47.88
N PRO A 280 -33.49 22.89 -48.98
CA PRO A 280 -33.92 24.11 -49.66
C PRO A 280 -35.32 23.90 -50.26
N GLU A 281 -36.26 24.77 -49.87
CA GLU A 281 -37.57 24.91 -50.51
C GLU A 281 -37.39 25.26 -52.00
N VAL A 282 -37.82 24.34 -52.88
CA VAL A 282 -37.95 24.60 -54.31
C VAL A 282 -39.26 25.35 -54.54
N SER A 283 -39.14 26.64 -54.88
CA SER A 283 -40.27 27.48 -55.30
C SER A 283 -40.66 27.16 -56.75
N GLN A 284 -41.97 27.02 -56.99
CA GLN A 284 -42.60 26.84 -58.31
C GLN A 284 -42.66 28.15 -59.11
#